data_AF-A0A4P6U5D9-F1
#
_entry.id   AF-A0A4P6U5D9-F1
#
_cell.length_a   1.000
_cell.length_b   1.000
_cell.length_c   1.000
_cell.angle_alpha   90.00
_cell.angle_beta   90.00
_cell.angle_gamma   90.00
#
_symmetry.space_group_name_H-M   'P 1'
#
loop_
_entity.id
_entity.type
_entity.pdbx_description
1 polymer ?
#
loop_
_entity_poly.entity_id
_entity_poly.type
_entity_poly.pdbx_seq_one_letter_code
_entity_poly.pdbx_strand_id
1 'polypeptide(L)'
;MTEDSSDPDITDSTTDVTEPAWPPPADPPPPPPPAPDPITWEPQTWYSITFACLTPGCSQQNIVKAAPMFYSNNGQLKFIRVVCAADGCCGKDCTILTAQKLDPQPIEE
;
A
#
# COMPACT_ATOMS: atom_id res chain seq x y z
N MET A 1 -3.59 -69.77 41.01
CA MET A 1 -3.18 -70.08 39.63
C MET A 1 -4.16 -69.31 38.77
N THR A 2 -3.79 -68.06 38.44
CA THR A 2 -3.51 -67.57 37.05
C THR A 2 -4.86 -67.25 36.37
N GLU A 3 -5.21 -66.09 35.80
CA GLU A 3 -4.56 -65.06 34.97
C GLU A 3 -5.36 -63.74 35.19
N ASP A 4 -4.79 -62.53 35.36
CA ASP A 4 -4.20 -61.61 34.36
C ASP A 4 -5.01 -61.36 33.07
N SER A 5 -5.15 -60.09 32.70
CA SER A 5 -5.72 -59.53 31.44
C SER A 5 -7.27 -59.48 31.37
N SER A 6 -7.94 -58.36 31.05
CA SER A 6 -7.57 -57.32 30.09
C SER A 6 -8.09 -55.92 30.48
N ASP A 7 -7.16 -54.97 30.41
CA ASP A 7 -7.27 -53.57 29.98
C ASP A 7 -8.67 -53.03 29.61
N PRO A 8 -9.17 -51.94 30.23
CA PRO A 8 -10.11 -51.08 29.53
C PRO A 8 -9.32 -50.37 28.43
N ASP A 9 -9.49 -50.84 27.19
CA ASP A 9 -9.08 -50.12 25.98
C ASP A 9 -9.83 -48.78 25.94
N ILE A 10 -9.33 -47.83 26.74
CA ILE A 10 -9.48 -46.42 26.50
C ILE A 10 -8.63 -46.24 25.25
N THR A 11 -9.26 -46.45 24.09
CA THR A 11 -8.78 -45.83 22.87
C THR A 11 -8.76 -44.36 23.18
N ASP A 12 -7.56 -43.91 23.55
CA ASP A 12 -7.05 -42.57 23.35
C ASP A 12 -7.30 -42.25 21.88
N SER A 13 -8.55 -41.89 21.57
CA SER A 13 -8.81 -40.99 20.48
C SER A 13 -8.35 -39.64 20.98
N THR A 14 -7.02 -39.47 21.07
CA THR A 14 -6.36 -38.20 20.80
C THR A 14 -6.93 -37.79 19.46
N THR A 15 -8.04 -37.06 19.56
CA THR A 15 -8.51 -36.22 18.49
C THR A 15 -7.33 -35.31 18.30
N ASP A 16 -6.56 -35.57 17.25
CA ASP A 16 -5.60 -34.62 16.72
C ASP A 16 -6.43 -33.38 16.42
N VAL A 17 -6.53 -32.52 17.44
CA VAL A 17 -6.90 -31.15 17.27
C VAL A 17 -5.71 -30.61 16.48
N THR A 18 -5.78 -30.77 15.16
CA THR A 18 -5.10 -29.88 14.23
C THR A 18 -5.66 -28.50 14.58
N GLU A 19 -5.08 -27.88 15.61
CA GLU A 19 -5.30 -26.49 15.94
C GLU A 19 -5.02 -25.76 14.64
N PRO A 20 -6.00 -25.06 14.04
CA PRO A 20 -5.75 -24.32 12.83
C PRO A 20 -4.64 -23.33 13.17
N ALA A 21 -3.43 -23.60 12.69
CA ALA A 21 -2.27 -22.77 12.96
C ALA A 21 -2.68 -21.34 12.65
N TRP A 22 -2.71 -20.49 13.68
CA TRP A 22 -3.07 -19.09 13.49
C TRP A 22 -2.19 -18.54 12.37
N PRO A 23 -2.77 -17.78 11.41
CA PRO A 23 -1.96 -17.15 10.41
C PRO A 23 -0.92 -16.30 11.14
N PRO A 24 0.33 -16.26 10.62
CA PRO A 24 1.34 -15.40 11.21
C PRO A 24 0.81 -13.96 11.26
N PRO A 25 1.18 -13.17 12.28
CA PRO A 25 0.84 -11.76 12.31
C PRO A 25 1.26 -11.09 11.01
N ALA A 26 0.41 -10.21 10.48
CA ALA A 26 0.71 -9.49 9.26
C ALA A 26 2.01 -8.68 9.40
N ASP A 27 2.77 -8.57 8.30
CA ASP A 27 3.93 -7.71 8.26
C ASP A 27 3.54 -6.26 8.59
N PRO A 28 4.39 -5.52 9.34
CA PRO A 28 4.14 -4.12 9.59
C PRO A 28 4.12 -3.33 8.28
N PRO A 29 3.35 -2.22 8.20
CA PRO A 29 3.34 -1.39 7.01
C PRO A 29 4.75 -0.84 6.72
N PRO A 30 5.08 -0.55 5.44
CA PRO A 30 6.32 0.11 5.10
C PRO A 30 6.48 1.42 5.89
N PRO A 31 7.70 1.86 6.21
CA PRO A 31 7.92 3.14 6.87
C PRO A 31 7.44 4.31 5.98
N PRO A 32 7.03 5.45 6.56
CA PRO A 32 6.66 6.62 5.78
C PRO A 32 7.81 7.09 4.88
N PRO A 33 7.52 7.54 3.64
CA PRO A 33 8.51 8.25 2.86
C PRO A 33 8.93 9.56 3.55
N PRO A 34 10.12 10.09 3.26
CA PRO A 34 10.53 11.41 3.72
C PRO A 34 9.50 12.48 3.35
N ALA A 35 9.40 13.52 4.18
CA ALA A 35 8.59 14.69 3.83
C ALA A 35 9.13 15.32 2.54
N PRO A 36 8.26 15.68 1.59
CA PRO A 36 8.71 16.26 0.33
C PRO A 36 9.17 17.70 0.50
N ASP A 37 10.14 18.08 -0.33
CA ASP A 37 10.50 19.49 -0.50
C ASP A 37 9.33 20.26 -1.17
N PRO A 38 9.19 21.57 -0.91
CA PRO A 38 8.21 22.40 -1.59
C PRO A 38 8.41 22.37 -3.11
N ILE A 39 7.35 22.04 -3.86
CA ILE A 39 7.38 22.00 -5.32
C ILE A 39 6.95 23.37 -5.87
N THR A 40 7.80 23.98 -6.69
CA THR A 40 7.44 25.17 -7.48
C THR A 40 6.81 24.73 -8.80
N TRP A 41 5.51 24.97 -8.95
CA TRP A 41 4.76 24.63 -10.16
C TRP A 41 4.76 25.77 -11.17
N GLU A 42 5.02 25.44 -12.43
CA GLU A 42 4.91 26.38 -13.54
C GLU A 42 3.49 26.35 -14.16
N PRO A 43 3.04 27.44 -14.80
CA PRO A 43 1.82 27.43 -15.61
C PRO A 43 1.91 26.43 -16.77
N GLN A 44 0.81 25.75 -17.07
CA GLN A 44 0.65 24.87 -18.25
C GLN A 44 1.87 23.97 -18.54
N THR A 45 2.30 23.19 -17.54
CA THR A 45 3.53 22.41 -17.63
C THR A 45 3.30 20.95 -17.23
N TRP A 46 3.90 20.04 -17.98
CA TRP A 46 3.92 18.60 -17.72
C TRP A 46 5.13 18.19 -16.91
N TYR A 47 4.89 17.30 -15.95
CA TYR A 47 5.87 16.75 -15.02
C TYR A 47 5.81 15.22 -15.01
N SER A 48 6.95 14.59 -14.69
CA SER A 48 6.99 13.24 -14.14
C SER A 48 7.00 13.37 -12.61
N ILE A 49 6.00 12.81 -11.94
CA ILE A 49 5.88 12.90 -10.49
C ILE A 49 6.04 11.55 -9.82
N THR A 50 6.45 11.57 -8.56
CA THR A 50 6.22 10.45 -7.63
C THR A 50 5.24 10.86 -6.55
N PHE A 51 4.49 9.90 -6.02
CA PHE A 51 3.50 10.13 -4.99
C PHE A 51 3.33 8.90 -4.10
N ALA A 52 2.81 9.08 -2.89
CA ALA A 52 2.47 7.98 -1.99
C ALA A 52 1.16 8.27 -1.26
N CYS A 53 0.44 7.21 -0.91
CA CYS A 53 -0.67 7.32 0.02
C CYS A 53 -0.12 7.29 1.45
N LEU A 54 -0.36 8.34 2.24
CA LEU A 54 0.06 8.39 3.64
C LEU A 54 -1.09 8.06 4.61
N THR A 55 -2.20 7.54 4.10
CA THR A 55 -3.36 7.17 4.93
C THR A 55 -3.04 5.93 5.75
N PRO A 56 -3.11 6.00 7.10
CA PRO A 56 -2.93 4.83 7.95
C PRO A 56 -3.93 3.72 7.62
N GLY A 57 -3.45 2.49 7.48
CA GLY A 57 -4.27 1.31 7.19
C GLY A 57 -4.70 1.17 5.72
N CYS A 58 -4.24 2.06 4.84
CA CYS A 58 -4.44 1.86 3.40
C CYS A 58 -3.55 0.71 2.90
N SER A 59 -4.07 -0.13 2.01
CA SER A 59 -3.29 -1.19 1.34
C SER A 59 -2.12 -0.65 0.50
N GLN A 60 -2.15 0.65 0.19
CA GLN A 60 -1.10 1.37 -0.53
C GLN A 60 -0.35 2.36 0.37
N GLN A 61 -0.48 2.22 1.69
CA GLN A 61 0.20 3.08 2.65
C GLN A 61 1.72 3.04 2.42
N ASN A 62 2.32 4.22 2.28
CA ASN A 62 3.75 4.44 2.12
C ASN A 62 4.38 3.79 0.88
N ILE A 63 3.57 3.29 -0.06
CA ILE A 63 4.04 2.79 -1.34
C ILE A 63 4.20 3.96 -2.31
N VAL A 64 5.43 4.16 -2.78
CA VAL A 64 5.74 5.19 -3.78
C VAL A 64 5.38 4.69 -5.16
N LYS A 65 4.59 5.50 -5.90
CA LYS A 65 4.23 5.28 -7.29
C LYS A 65 4.69 6.45 -8.15
N ALA A 66 4.80 6.23 -9.44
CA ALA A 66 5.14 7.25 -10.42
C ALA A 66 3.95 7.53 -11.35
N ALA A 67 3.77 8.80 -11.71
CA ALA A 67 2.95 9.20 -12.86
C ALA A 67 3.86 9.96 -13.83
N PRO A 68 4.27 9.35 -14.95
CA PRO A 68 5.28 9.91 -15.85
C PRO A 68 4.74 11.10 -16.67
N MET A 69 3.42 11.24 -16.77
CA MET A 69 2.76 12.38 -17.40
C MET A 69 1.73 12.96 -16.44
N PHE A 70 2.07 14.10 -15.86
CA PHE A 70 1.23 14.81 -14.89
C PHE A 70 1.17 16.28 -15.22
N TYR A 71 -0.03 16.77 -15.53
CA TYR A 71 -0.25 18.16 -15.91
C TYR A 71 -0.47 19.04 -14.67
N SER A 72 0.20 20.20 -14.64
CA SER A 72 -0.03 21.25 -13.66
C SER A 72 -0.29 22.58 -14.37
N ASN A 73 -1.09 23.43 -13.73
CA ASN A 73 -1.22 24.83 -14.13
C ASN A 73 -1.05 25.70 -12.89
N ASN A 74 0.20 26.11 -12.64
CA ASN A 74 0.57 26.98 -11.53
C ASN A 74 0.12 26.42 -10.16
N GLY A 75 0.17 25.09 -10.00
CA GLY A 75 -0.11 24.42 -8.73
C GLY A 75 -1.57 24.47 -8.25
N GLN A 76 -2.52 24.82 -9.12
CA GLN A 76 -3.94 24.81 -8.72
C GLN A 76 -4.37 23.39 -8.33
N LEU A 77 -5.01 23.26 -7.15
CA LEU A 77 -5.39 21.97 -6.56
C LEU A 77 -6.17 21.06 -7.50
N LYS A 78 -7.01 21.61 -8.38
CA LYS A 78 -7.77 20.83 -9.36
C LYS A 78 -6.89 20.09 -10.38
N PHE A 79 -5.67 20.56 -10.64
CA PHE A 79 -4.72 19.93 -11.56
C PHE A 79 -3.70 19.06 -10.82
N ILE A 80 -3.32 19.45 -9.60
CA ILE A 80 -2.29 18.72 -8.83
C ILE A 80 -2.86 17.66 -7.87
N ARG A 81 -4.12 17.24 -8.06
CA ARG A 81 -4.76 16.24 -7.20
C ARG A 81 -4.48 14.82 -7.68
N VAL A 82 -3.82 14.03 -6.84
CA VAL A 82 -3.65 12.58 -7.04
C VAL A 82 -4.49 11.84 -6.01
N VAL A 83 -5.31 10.89 -6.45
CA VAL A 83 -6.18 10.11 -5.57
C VAL A 83 -5.68 8.68 -5.48
N CYS A 84 -5.71 8.12 -4.27
CA CYS A 84 -5.47 6.70 -4.05
C CYS A 84 -6.67 5.88 -4.55
N ALA A 85 -6.69 5.58 -5.84
CA ALA A 85 -7.84 4.98 -6.54
C ALA A 85 -7.59 3.56 -7.08
N ALA A 86 -6.54 2.86 -6.64
CA ALA A 86 -6.40 1.44 -6.98
C ALA A 86 -7.52 0.61 -6.31
N ASP A 87 -7.88 -0.52 -6.90
CA ASP A 87 -9.00 -1.36 -6.42
C ASP A 87 -8.84 -1.68 -4.92
N GLY A 88 -9.86 -1.32 -4.11
CA GLY A 88 -9.84 -1.51 -2.66
C GLY A 88 -8.98 -0.51 -1.87
N CYS A 89 -8.55 0.61 -2.48
CA CYS A 89 -7.81 1.66 -1.79
C CYS A 89 -8.71 2.69 -1.10
N CYS A 90 -8.11 3.55 -0.27
CA CYS A 90 -8.83 4.45 0.61
C CYS A 90 -9.57 5.62 -0.07
N GLY A 91 -9.34 5.88 -1.37
CA GLY A 91 -9.97 6.99 -2.10
C GLY A 91 -9.56 8.39 -1.66
N LYS A 92 -8.57 8.50 -0.75
CA LYS A 92 -8.05 9.77 -0.23
C LYS A 92 -6.95 10.33 -1.11
N ASP A 93 -6.64 11.60 -0.92
CA ASP A 93 -5.57 12.28 -1.65
C ASP A 93 -4.20 11.69 -1.28
N CYS A 94 -3.38 11.45 -2.30
CA CYS A 94 -1.98 11.09 -2.16
C CYS A 94 -1.11 12.34 -2.03
N THR A 95 0.02 12.19 -1.36
CA THR A 95 1.04 13.24 -1.28
C THR A 95 1.98 13.11 -2.47
N ILE A 96 2.11 14.17 -3.27
CA ILE A 96 3.14 14.27 -4.31
C ILE A 96 4.49 14.46 -3.61
N LEU A 97 5.45 13.58 -3.92
CA LEU A 97 6.74 13.53 -3.28
C LEU A 97 7.82 14.27 -4.08
N THR A 98 7.81 14.08 -5.41
CA THR A 98 8.72 14.76 -6.33
C THR A 98 7.98 15.14 -7.60
N ALA A 99 8.47 16.18 -8.28
CA ALA A 99 8.00 16.57 -9.59
C ALA A 99 9.17 17.04 -10.44
N GLN A 100 9.47 16.31 -11.51
CA GLN A 100 10.49 16.66 -12.49
C GLN A 100 9.80 17.17 -13.75
N LYS A 101 10.13 18.39 -14.17
CA LYS A 101 9.61 18.97 -15.42
C LYS A 101 10.00 18.08 -16.60
N LEU A 102 9.05 17.78 -17.47
CA LEU A 102 9.33 17.03 -18.69
C LEU A 102 10.09 17.91 -19.69
N ASP A 103 11.13 17.35 -20.29
CA ASP A 103 11.88 17.98 -21.36
C ASP A 103 12.20 16.92 -22.44
N PRO A 104 11.59 17.00 -23.64
CA PRO A 104 10.67 18.04 -24.10
C PRO A 104 9.27 17.95 -23.45
N GLN A 105 8.53 19.07 -23.50
CA GLN A 105 7.09 19.08 -23.17
C GLN A 105 6.30 18.32 -24.27
N PRO A 106 5.28 17.52 -23.91
CA PRO A 106 4.37 16.91 -24.88
C PRO A 106 3.72 17.95 -25.78
N ILE A 107 3.50 17.61 -27.06
CA ILE A 107 2.75 18.46 -27.98
C ILE A 107 1.28 18.44 -27.55
N GLU A 108 0.68 19.62 -27.36
CA GLU A 108 -0.75 19.76 -27.12
C GLU A 108 -1.51 19.48 -28.43
N GLU A 109 -2.47 18.56 -28.40
CA GLU A 109 -3.35 18.24 -29.54
C GLU A 109 -4.54 19.20 -29.66
#